data_AF-A0A2E1TYH4-F1
#
_entry.id   AF-A0A2E1TYH4-F1
#
_cell.length_a   1.000
_cell.length_b   1.000
_cell.length_c   1.000
_cell.angle_alpha   90.00
_cell.angle_beta   90.00
_cell.angle_gamma   90.00
#
_symmetry.space_group_name_H-M   'P 1'
#
loop_
_entity.id
_entity.type
_entity.pdbx_description
1 polymer ?
#
loop_
_entity_poly.entity_id
_entity_poly.type
_entity_poly.pdbx_seq_one_letter_code
_entity_poly.pdbx_strand_id
1 'polypeptide(L)'
;MWGKPTIVNNVETVCNLPGIFTYGIDWYQSLTQGKDHGTKLFGISGKVKNPGCWELPLGITIRELLEEYGGGMRDGLELRGFLPGGGSTDFMLPEHLDTNLDYDDIAKAGSRLATGTMILLDNETCPVGMIGNLMRFFSHESCGFCTPCRDGLPWVVAIFDEFCKGQGTRKDLQILHEHVEYMGPGRTFCALAPGATAPLGSGLKYFAEDFEKLIKE
;
A
#
# COMPACT_ATOMS: atom_id res chain seq x y z
N MET A 1 4.76 2.71 27.84
CA MET A 1 6.18 3.12 27.93
C MET A 1 6.62 3.00 29.39
N TRP A 2 7.76 2.36 29.68
CA TRP A 2 8.19 2.02 31.06
C TRP A 2 7.13 1.31 31.91
N GLY A 3 6.35 0.41 31.31
CA GLY A 3 5.27 -0.30 32.01
C GLY A 3 4.07 0.57 32.44
N LYS A 4 3.99 1.82 31.98
CA LYS A 4 2.85 2.72 32.23
C LYS A 4 1.84 2.68 31.07
N PRO A 5 0.55 2.98 31.35
CA PRO A 5 -0.44 3.25 30.31
C PRO A 5 0.08 4.33 29.36
N THR A 6 0.11 4.03 28.07
CA THR A 6 0.61 4.93 27.04
C THR A 6 -0.15 4.66 25.76
N ILE A 7 -0.70 5.71 25.15
CA ILE A 7 -1.36 5.64 23.86
C ILE A 7 -0.37 6.12 22.80
N VAL A 8 -0.29 5.40 21.69
CA VAL A 8 0.51 5.79 20.52
C VAL A 8 -0.45 6.29 19.46
N ASN A 9 -0.29 7.53 19.03
CA ASN A 9 -1.06 8.13 17.94
C ASN A 9 -0.09 8.56 16.83
N ASN A 10 -0.56 8.52 15.58
CA ASN A 10 0.14 9.19 14.50
C ASN A 10 0.17 10.71 14.74
N VAL A 11 1.20 11.39 14.26
CA VAL A 11 1.32 12.85 14.35
C VAL A 11 0.10 13.55 13.72
N GLU A 12 -0.35 13.10 12.54
CA GLU A 12 -1.54 13.60 11.86
C GLU A 12 -2.77 13.57 12.78
N THR A 13 -3.00 12.44 13.46
CA THR A 13 -4.12 12.28 14.41
C THR A 13 -4.05 13.29 15.55
N VAL A 14 -2.86 13.51 16.12
CA VAL A 14 -2.69 14.48 17.22
C VAL A 14 -2.84 15.91 16.71
N CYS A 15 -2.36 16.20 15.49
CA CYS A 15 -2.46 17.51 14.86
C CYS A 15 -3.91 17.92 14.52
N ASN A 16 -4.85 16.98 14.41
CA ASN A 16 -6.27 17.29 14.28
C ASN A 16 -6.92 17.80 15.58
N LEU A 17 -6.36 17.48 16.75
CA LEU A 17 -6.97 17.81 18.05
C LEU A 17 -7.12 19.32 18.30
N PRO A 18 -6.11 20.19 18.04
CA PRO A 18 -6.27 21.63 18.24
C PRO A 18 -7.43 22.24 17.43
N GLY A 19 -7.61 21.80 16.19
CA GLY A 19 -8.74 22.22 15.36
C GLY A 19 -10.08 21.80 15.98
N ILE A 20 -10.20 20.53 16.37
CA ILE A 20 -11.41 20.00 17.00
C ILE A 20 -11.74 20.74 18.30
N PHE A 21 -10.75 21.03 19.16
CA PHE A 21 -10.98 21.77 20.40
C PHE A 21 -11.36 23.24 20.18
N THR A 22 -10.85 23.85 19.11
CA THR A 22 -11.07 25.28 18.83
C THR A 22 -12.42 25.52 18.15
N TYR A 23 -12.77 24.68 17.19
CA TYR A 23 -13.94 24.88 16.32
C TYR A 23 -15.11 23.93 16.61
N GLY A 24 -14.90 22.93 17.47
CA GLY A 24 -15.92 21.97 17.86
C GLY A 24 -16.01 20.75 16.94
N ILE A 25 -16.76 19.74 17.41
CA ILE A 25 -16.94 18.47 16.69
C ILE A 25 -17.73 18.64 15.39
N ASP A 26 -18.78 19.48 15.40
CA ASP A 26 -19.63 19.72 14.23
C ASP A 26 -18.83 20.31 13.07
N TRP A 27 -17.88 21.20 13.35
CA TRP A 27 -16.94 21.72 12.36
C TRP A 27 -16.12 20.59 11.74
N TYR A 28 -15.47 19.75 12.57
CA TYR A 28 -14.63 18.67 12.07
C TYR A 28 -15.42 17.65 11.25
N GLN A 29 -16.65 17.34 11.67
CA GLN A 29 -17.56 16.48 10.92
C GLN A 29 -18.01 17.10 9.60
N SER A 30 -18.11 18.43 9.51
CA SER A 30 -18.47 19.13 8.28
C SER A 30 -17.36 19.18 7.23
N LEU A 31 -16.10 18.84 7.58
CA LEU A 31 -14.97 18.88 6.65
C LEU A 31 -14.96 17.74 5.63
N THR A 32 -15.75 16.68 5.83
CA THR A 32 -15.73 15.48 4.99
C THR A 32 -16.63 15.59 3.77
N GLN A 33 -16.32 14.79 2.75
CA GLN A 33 -17.19 14.48 1.62
C GLN A 33 -17.72 13.03 1.65
N GLY A 34 -17.34 12.25 2.68
CA GLY A 34 -17.68 10.83 2.82
C GLY A 34 -18.27 10.47 4.19
N LYS A 35 -18.17 9.20 4.55
CA LYS A 35 -18.71 8.66 5.82
C LYS A 35 -17.78 8.92 7.01
N ASP A 36 -16.47 8.88 6.76
CA ASP A 36 -15.46 9.23 7.75
C ASP A 36 -15.36 10.75 7.90
N HIS A 37 -14.87 11.27 9.03
CA HIS A 37 -14.90 12.70 9.34
C HIS A 37 -13.51 13.34 9.34
N GLY A 38 -13.47 14.62 8.96
CA GLY A 38 -12.26 15.43 8.93
C GLY A 38 -11.54 15.44 7.59
N THR A 39 -10.29 15.90 7.64
CA THR A 39 -9.35 15.89 6.53
C THR A 39 -8.29 14.83 6.72
N LYS A 40 -7.60 14.51 5.63
CA LYS A 40 -6.42 13.65 5.62
C LYS A 40 -5.33 14.24 4.73
N LEU A 41 -4.08 14.05 5.13
CA LEU A 41 -2.91 14.28 4.30
C LEU A 41 -2.77 13.12 3.30
N PHE A 42 -3.24 13.35 2.08
CA PHE A 42 -3.08 12.42 0.98
C PHE A 42 -1.81 12.69 0.21
N GLY A 43 -1.02 11.65 -0.02
CA GLY A 43 0.21 11.72 -0.80
C GLY A 43 0.09 10.97 -2.11
N ILE A 44 0.77 11.44 -3.17
CA ILE A 44 0.97 10.69 -4.41
C ILE A 44 2.45 10.61 -4.73
N SER A 45 2.90 9.39 -5.02
CA SER A 45 4.25 9.08 -5.48
C SER A 45 4.22 8.18 -6.73
N GLY A 46 5.36 8.07 -7.42
CA GLY A 46 5.47 7.37 -8.70
C GLY A 46 5.64 8.34 -9.87
N LYS A 47 5.45 7.86 -11.10
CA LYS A 47 5.61 8.66 -12.33
C LYS A 47 4.36 9.49 -12.67
N VAL A 48 3.95 10.33 -11.72
CA VAL A 48 2.87 11.33 -11.85
C VAL A 48 3.45 12.71 -12.23
N LYS A 49 2.64 13.62 -12.80
CA LYS A 49 3.10 14.97 -13.18
C LYS A 49 3.49 15.80 -11.97
N ASN A 50 2.61 15.84 -10.95
CA ASN A 50 2.81 16.62 -9.74
C ASN A 50 2.83 15.70 -8.52
N PRO A 51 3.95 15.01 -8.20
CA PRO A 51 4.02 14.23 -6.96
C PRO A 51 4.02 15.18 -5.76
N GLY A 52 3.26 14.85 -4.72
CA GLY A 52 3.03 15.78 -3.64
C GLY A 52 2.22 15.21 -2.50
N CYS A 53 1.91 16.07 -1.54
CA CYS A 53 1.03 15.79 -0.41
C CYS A 53 0.06 16.97 -0.24
N TRP A 54 -1.23 16.67 -0.08
CA TRP A 54 -2.29 17.66 0.08
C TRP A 54 -3.17 17.27 1.26
N GLU A 55 -3.57 18.26 2.05
CA GLU A 55 -4.62 18.08 3.04
C GLU A 55 -5.98 18.25 2.36
N LEU A 56 -6.75 17.17 2.27
CA LEU A 56 -8.05 17.17 1.59
C LEU A 56 -9.13 16.50 2.46
N PRO A 57 -10.41 16.80 2.23
CA PRO A 57 -11.53 16.08 2.83
C PRO A 57 -11.40 14.57 2.66
N LEU A 58 -11.70 13.80 3.71
CA LEU A 58 -11.97 12.37 3.52
C LEU A 58 -13.19 12.19 2.60
N GLY A 59 -13.18 11.16 1.76
CA GLY A 59 -14.28 10.85 0.85
C GLY A 59 -14.17 11.43 -0.57
N ILE A 60 -13.16 12.26 -0.89
CA ILE A 60 -12.82 12.56 -2.29
C ILE A 60 -12.51 11.27 -3.06
N THR A 61 -12.61 11.26 -4.38
CA THR A 61 -12.30 10.05 -5.16
C THR A 61 -10.81 9.88 -5.43
N ILE A 62 -10.36 8.64 -5.67
CA ILE A 62 -8.97 8.38 -6.13
C ILE A 62 -8.69 9.13 -7.44
N ARG A 63 -9.68 9.20 -8.34
CA ARG A 63 -9.62 9.95 -9.59
C ARG A 63 -9.34 11.42 -9.34
N GLU A 64 -10.11 12.06 -8.46
CA GLU A 64 -9.94 13.46 -8.11
C GLU A 64 -8.51 13.71 -7.60
N LEU A 65 -8.04 12.90 -6.65
CA LEU A 65 -6.68 12.99 -6.14
C LEU A 65 -5.63 12.86 -7.27
N LEU A 66 -5.76 11.87 -8.15
CA LEU A 66 -4.79 11.61 -9.22
C LEU A 66 -4.81 12.66 -10.34
N GLU A 67 -5.99 12.99 -10.85
CA GLU A 67 -6.17 13.80 -12.05
C GLU A 67 -6.14 15.29 -11.73
N GLU A 68 -6.82 15.73 -10.66
CA GLU A 68 -6.91 17.16 -10.33
C GLU A 68 -5.70 17.65 -9.54
N TYR A 69 -5.30 16.94 -8.48
CA TYR A 69 -4.18 17.35 -7.64
C TYR A 69 -2.84 16.82 -8.18
N GLY A 70 -2.79 15.54 -8.57
CA GLY A 70 -1.61 14.92 -9.17
C GLY A 70 -1.33 15.36 -10.62
N GLY A 71 -2.32 15.90 -11.33
CA GLY A 71 -2.21 16.26 -12.75
C GLY A 71 -2.15 15.05 -13.70
N GLY A 72 -2.49 13.85 -13.22
CA GLY A 72 -2.41 12.60 -13.96
C GLY A 72 -0.99 12.04 -14.11
N MET A 73 -0.89 10.91 -14.82
CA MET A 73 0.39 10.27 -15.15
C MET A 73 1.27 11.19 -16.01
N ARG A 74 2.60 11.03 -15.93
CA ARG A 74 3.52 11.74 -16.85
C ARG A 74 3.21 11.39 -18.30
N ASP A 75 3.52 12.31 -19.21
CA ASP A 75 3.19 12.16 -20.62
C ASP A 75 3.76 10.86 -21.21
N GLY A 76 2.92 10.13 -21.96
CA GLY A 76 3.26 8.83 -22.54
C GLY A 76 3.09 7.64 -21.60
N LEU A 77 2.78 7.85 -20.32
CA LEU A 77 2.56 6.78 -19.35
C LEU A 77 1.09 6.58 -19.05
N GLU A 78 0.72 5.33 -18.82
CA GLU A 78 -0.62 4.91 -18.41
C GLU A 78 -0.58 4.32 -17.01
N LEU A 79 -1.65 4.53 -16.24
CA LEU A 79 -1.78 3.91 -14.93
C LEU A 79 -2.07 2.42 -15.11
N ARG A 80 -1.21 1.57 -14.54
CA ARG A 80 -1.36 0.12 -14.57
C ARG A 80 -1.93 -0.44 -13.27
N GLY A 81 -1.61 0.19 -12.15
CA GLY A 81 -2.10 -0.17 -10.82
C GLY A 81 -1.55 0.79 -9.77
N PHE A 82 -1.98 0.65 -8.53
CA PHE A 82 -1.49 1.51 -7.45
C PHE A 82 -1.72 0.89 -6.08
N LEU A 83 -0.95 1.33 -5.09
CA LEU A 83 -1.13 1.02 -3.68
C LEU A 83 -1.77 2.23 -3.00
N PRO A 84 -3.06 2.20 -2.59
CA PRO A 84 -3.81 3.39 -2.17
C PRO A 84 -3.30 3.99 -0.84
N GLY A 85 -2.74 3.18 0.05
CA GLY A 85 -2.38 3.59 1.40
C GLY A 85 -0.91 3.41 1.76
N GLY A 86 -0.04 3.20 0.76
CA GLY A 86 1.40 3.01 0.93
C GLY A 86 1.86 1.59 0.61
N GLY A 87 3.15 1.32 0.82
CA GLY A 87 3.79 0.06 0.44
C GLY A 87 3.27 -1.19 1.15
N SER A 88 2.38 -1.04 2.14
CA SER A 88 1.85 -2.13 2.97
C SER A 88 0.39 -2.50 2.65
N THR A 89 -0.15 -2.00 1.54
CA THR A 89 -1.54 -2.22 1.12
C THR A 89 -1.61 -3.11 -0.12
N ASP A 90 -2.79 -3.64 -0.40
CA ASP A 90 -3.07 -4.42 -1.59
C ASP A 90 -3.16 -3.49 -2.82
N PHE A 91 -2.76 -3.99 -3.99
CA PHE A 91 -2.93 -3.29 -5.24
C PHE A 91 -4.42 -3.05 -5.56
N MET A 92 -4.69 -1.86 -6.06
CA MET A 92 -5.90 -1.52 -6.78
C MET A 92 -5.56 -1.21 -8.24
N LEU A 93 -6.55 -1.36 -9.11
CA LEU A 93 -6.43 -1.22 -10.57
C LEU A 93 -7.19 0.02 -11.07
N PRO A 94 -6.93 0.49 -12.31
CA PRO A 94 -7.58 1.68 -12.88
C PRO A 94 -9.13 1.66 -12.83
N GLU A 95 -9.75 0.48 -12.85
CA GLU A 95 -11.21 0.33 -12.68
C GLU A 95 -11.73 0.82 -11.32
N HIS A 96 -10.86 0.99 -10.32
CA HIS A 96 -11.22 1.46 -9.00
C HIS A 96 -11.07 2.97 -8.81
N LEU A 97 -10.70 3.74 -9.85
CA LEU A 97 -10.43 5.18 -9.74
C LEU A 97 -11.62 5.98 -9.18
N ASP A 98 -12.85 5.51 -9.38
CA ASP A 98 -14.06 6.16 -8.87
C ASP A 98 -14.42 5.76 -7.42
N THR A 99 -13.52 5.05 -6.73
CA THR A 99 -13.69 4.70 -5.30
C THR A 99 -13.36 5.91 -4.43
N ASN A 100 -14.17 6.13 -3.39
CA ASN A 100 -13.93 7.17 -2.39
C ASN A 100 -12.71 6.81 -1.53
N LEU A 101 -11.87 7.82 -1.26
CA LEU A 101 -10.75 7.75 -0.32
C LEU A 101 -11.26 7.89 1.12
N ASP A 102 -11.95 6.86 1.58
CA ASP A 102 -12.36 6.64 2.96
C ASP A 102 -12.03 5.20 3.40
N TYR A 103 -12.07 4.90 4.70
CA TYR A 103 -11.61 3.61 5.20
C TYR A 103 -12.51 2.45 4.76
N ASP A 104 -13.82 2.68 4.69
CA ASP A 104 -14.83 1.66 4.41
C ASP A 104 -14.88 1.28 2.93
N ASP A 105 -14.88 2.27 2.03
CA ASP A 105 -15.05 2.04 0.61
C ASP A 105 -13.76 1.47 -0.01
N ILE A 106 -12.58 1.88 0.47
CA ILE A 106 -11.30 1.24 0.12
C ILE A 106 -11.24 -0.21 0.63
N ALA A 107 -11.75 -0.47 1.85
CA ALA A 107 -11.82 -1.83 2.38
C ALA A 107 -12.74 -2.74 1.54
N LYS A 108 -13.89 -2.24 1.08
CA LYS A 108 -14.79 -2.98 0.18
C LYS A 108 -14.16 -3.24 -1.19
N ALA A 109 -13.31 -2.35 -1.66
CA ALA A 109 -12.51 -2.56 -2.88
C ALA A 109 -11.37 -3.59 -2.68
N GLY A 110 -11.20 -4.14 -1.47
CA GLY A 110 -10.22 -5.19 -1.19
C GLY A 110 -8.82 -4.68 -0.85
N SER A 111 -8.67 -3.39 -0.50
CA SER A 111 -7.41 -2.81 -0.03
C SER A 111 -7.60 -2.03 1.26
N ARG A 112 -6.67 -1.15 1.65
CA ARG A 112 -6.72 -0.36 2.87
C ARG A 112 -6.23 1.06 2.62
N LEU A 113 -6.90 2.06 3.20
CA LEU A 113 -6.48 3.46 3.06
C LEU A 113 -5.17 3.77 3.80
N ALA A 114 -4.92 3.09 4.93
CA ALA A 114 -3.70 3.19 5.74
C ALA A 114 -3.19 4.64 5.90
N THR A 115 -2.00 4.99 5.42
CA THR A 115 -1.44 6.34 5.57
C THR A 115 -1.98 7.34 4.54
N GLY A 116 -2.78 6.91 3.55
CA GLY A 116 -3.26 7.76 2.46
C GLY A 116 -2.17 8.19 1.47
N THR A 117 -1.01 7.53 1.49
CA THR A 117 0.13 7.86 0.63
C THR A 117 0.19 6.88 -0.54
N MET A 118 -0.43 7.25 -1.65
CA MET A 118 -0.58 6.42 -2.82
C MET A 118 0.74 6.23 -3.57
N ILE A 119 1.03 5.00 -4.00
CA ILE A 119 2.18 4.65 -4.83
C ILE A 119 1.66 4.14 -6.18
N LEU A 120 1.93 4.88 -7.26
CA LEU A 120 1.47 4.54 -8.60
C LEU A 120 2.45 3.62 -9.33
N LEU A 121 1.89 2.64 -10.06
CA LEU A 121 2.58 1.79 -11.01
C LEU A 121 2.19 2.19 -12.43
N ASP A 122 3.15 2.63 -13.23
CA ASP A 122 2.97 2.92 -14.66
C ASP A 122 3.12 1.66 -15.53
N ASN A 123 2.71 1.77 -16.79
CA ASN A 123 2.78 0.71 -17.79
C ASN A 123 4.20 0.31 -18.22
N GLU A 124 5.23 1.13 -18.01
CA GLU A 124 6.62 0.79 -18.35
C GLU A 124 7.39 0.13 -17.19
N THR A 125 6.89 0.25 -15.96
CA THR A 125 7.54 -0.32 -14.78
C THR A 125 7.11 -1.79 -14.61
N CYS A 126 8.09 -2.68 -14.39
CA CYS A 126 7.82 -4.10 -14.13
C CYS A 126 7.16 -4.26 -12.74
N PRO A 127 5.92 -4.80 -12.65
CA PRO A 127 5.24 -5.00 -11.38
C PRO A 127 5.98 -5.98 -10.47
N VAL A 128 6.56 -7.05 -11.03
CA VAL A 128 7.35 -8.04 -10.28
C VAL A 128 8.59 -7.37 -9.67
N GLY A 129 9.26 -6.50 -10.41
CA GLY A 129 10.39 -5.71 -9.92
C GLY A 129 9.99 -4.74 -8.80
N MET A 130 8.86 -4.05 -8.94
CA MET A 130 8.31 -3.16 -7.90
C MET A 130 8.01 -3.93 -6.61
N ILE A 131 7.34 -5.08 -6.71
CA ILE A 131 7.02 -5.94 -5.56
C ILE A 131 8.31 -6.46 -4.93
N GLY A 132 9.28 -6.92 -5.73
CA GLY A 132 10.58 -7.37 -5.23
C GLY A 132 11.31 -6.27 -4.44
N ASN A 133 11.26 -5.03 -4.91
CA ASN A 133 11.82 -3.88 -4.18
C ASN A 133 11.09 -3.64 -2.84
N LEU A 134 9.76 -3.73 -2.81
CA LEU A 134 8.99 -3.66 -1.56
C LEU A 134 9.38 -4.81 -0.61
N MET A 135 9.55 -6.03 -1.12
CA MET A 135 9.94 -7.18 -0.30
C MET A 135 11.33 -6.99 0.30
N ARG A 136 12.27 -6.41 -0.46
CA ARG A 136 13.58 -6.02 0.09
C ARG A 136 13.46 -4.99 1.20
N PHE A 137 12.63 -3.97 1.04
CA PHE A 137 12.36 -2.99 2.09
C PHE A 137 11.84 -3.67 3.35
N PHE A 138 10.78 -4.48 3.26
CA PHE A 138 10.23 -5.16 4.43
C PHE A 138 11.20 -6.15 5.06
N SER A 139 12.00 -6.86 4.25
CA SER A 139 13.05 -7.74 4.76
C SER A 139 14.14 -6.97 5.51
N HIS A 140 14.53 -5.80 5.01
CA HIS A 140 15.55 -4.95 5.63
C HIS A 140 15.05 -4.30 6.92
N GLU A 141 13.81 -3.81 6.92
CA GLU A 141 13.18 -3.12 8.06
C GLU A 141 12.56 -4.08 9.09
N SER A 142 12.59 -5.38 8.84
CA SER A 142 12.14 -6.40 9.78
C SER A 142 12.99 -6.36 11.06
N CYS A 143 12.36 -6.23 12.22
CA CYS A 143 13.07 -6.29 13.50
C CYS A 143 13.61 -7.71 13.83
N GLY A 144 13.24 -8.72 13.05
CA GLY A 144 13.72 -10.10 13.21
C GLY A 144 13.13 -10.88 14.39
N PHE A 145 12.13 -10.35 15.10
CA PHE A 145 11.61 -11.00 16.32
C PHE A 145 10.86 -12.31 16.05
N CYS A 146 10.00 -12.35 15.02
CA CYS A 146 9.12 -13.50 14.76
C CYS A 146 9.57 -14.28 13.53
N THR A 147 9.65 -15.60 13.64
CA THR A 147 10.20 -16.49 12.61
C THR A 147 9.58 -16.29 11.21
N PRO A 148 8.24 -16.20 11.05
CA PRO A 148 7.68 -16.00 9.71
C PRO A 148 8.19 -14.71 9.04
N CYS A 149 8.35 -13.63 9.80
CA CYS A 149 8.87 -12.37 9.29
C CYS A 149 10.40 -12.37 9.12
N ARG A 150 11.14 -12.91 10.09
CA ARG A 150 12.60 -12.93 10.12
C ARG A 150 13.18 -13.78 9.00
N ASP A 151 12.63 -14.97 8.81
CA ASP A 151 13.17 -15.96 7.86
C ASP A 151 12.38 -15.98 6.55
N GLY A 152 11.06 -15.71 6.60
CA GLY A 152 10.21 -15.73 5.40
C GLY A 152 10.43 -14.55 4.46
N LEU A 153 10.63 -13.32 4.96
CA LEU A 153 10.86 -12.17 4.09
C LEU A 153 12.18 -12.27 3.30
N PRO A 154 13.33 -12.63 3.90
CA PRO A 154 14.56 -12.87 3.13
C PRO A 154 14.41 -14.00 2.10
N TRP A 155 13.63 -15.04 2.40
CA TRP A 155 13.35 -16.11 1.44
C TRP A 155 12.56 -15.59 0.24
N VAL A 156 11.48 -14.84 0.49
CA VAL A 156 10.74 -14.17 -0.57
C VAL A 156 11.67 -13.29 -1.41
N VAL A 157 12.55 -12.50 -0.79
CA VAL A 157 13.55 -11.69 -1.52
C VAL A 157 14.44 -12.55 -2.42
N ALA A 158 14.96 -13.67 -1.92
CA ALA A 158 15.79 -14.56 -2.72
C ALA A 158 15.04 -15.10 -3.95
N ILE A 159 13.74 -15.40 -3.82
CA ILE A 159 12.90 -15.79 -4.94
C ILE A 159 12.77 -14.66 -5.97
N PHE A 160 12.53 -13.42 -5.54
CA PHE A 160 12.48 -12.27 -6.45
C PHE A 160 13.81 -12.02 -7.16
N ASP A 161 14.95 -12.35 -6.53
CA ASP A 161 16.27 -12.25 -7.15
C ASP A 161 16.44 -13.22 -8.31
N GLU A 162 15.87 -14.43 -8.19
CA GLU A 162 15.84 -15.40 -9.27
C GLU A 162 14.88 -14.99 -10.40
N PHE A 163 13.71 -14.43 -10.09
CA PHE A 163 12.84 -13.83 -11.11
C PHE A 163 13.55 -12.71 -11.88
N CYS A 164 14.31 -11.84 -11.21
CA CYS A 164 15.08 -10.77 -11.86
C CYS A 164 16.18 -11.31 -12.81
N LYS A 165 16.68 -12.53 -12.55
CA LYS A 165 17.68 -13.21 -13.40
C LYS A 165 17.06 -14.04 -14.52
N GLY A 166 15.73 -14.09 -14.62
CA GLY A 166 15.02 -14.99 -15.54
C GLY A 166 15.19 -16.48 -15.17
N GLN A 167 15.37 -16.77 -13.88
CA GLN A 167 15.58 -18.12 -13.34
C GLN A 167 14.41 -18.56 -12.43
N GLY A 168 13.33 -17.79 -12.38
CA GLY A 168 12.15 -18.14 -11.59
C GLY A 168 11.53 -19.46 -12.07
N THR A 169 10.93 -20.20 -11.14
CA THR A 169 10.28 -21.47 -11.43
C THR A 169 8.81 -21.47 -10.98
N ARG A 170 8.03 -22.41 -11.51
CA ARG A 170 6.66 -22.66 -11.03
C ARG A 170 6.60 -22.97 -9.53
N LYS A 171 7.63 -23.66 -9.01
CA LYS A 171 7.74 -23.96 -7.59
C LYS A 171 7.93 -22.68 -6.77
N ASP A 172 8.69 -21.72 -7.28
CA ASP A 172 8.87 -20.43 -6.60
C ASP A 172 7.55 -19.67 -6.48
N LEU A 173 6.71 -19.66 -7.52
CA LEU A 173 5.37 -19.07 -7.43
C LEU A 173 4.50 -19.75 -6.37
N GLN A 174 4.51 -21.08 -6.32
CA GLN A 174 3.81 -21.80 -5.27
C GLN A 174 4.30 -21.39 -3.88
N ILE A 175 5.62 -21.31 -3.69
CA ILE A 175 6.23 -20.89 -2.43
C ILE A 175 5.81 -19.45 -2.07
N LEU A 176 5.73 -18.54 -3.05
CA LEU A 176 5.25 -17.17 -2.81
C LEU A 176 3.80 -17.15 -2.31
N HIS A 177 2.91 -17.97 -2.90
CA HIS A 177 1.53 -18.10 -2.42
C HIS A 177 1.47 -18.64 -0.97
N GLU A 178 2.26 -19.67 -0.66
CA GLU A 178 2.37 -20.21 0.70
C GLU A 178 2.88 -19.15 1.69
N HIS A 179 3.84 -18.31 1.27
CA HIS A 179 4.37 -17.22 2.10
C HIS A 179 3.34 -16.13 2.40
N VAL A 180 2.44 -15.83 1.45
CA VAL A 180 1.31 -14.91 1.70
C VAL A 180 0.43 -15.43 2.83
N GLU A 181 0.17 -16.74 2.88
CA GLU A 181 -0.61 -17.36 3.96
C GLU A 181 0.16 -17.44 5.29
N TYR A 182 1.42 -17.88 5.26
CA TYR A 182 2.21 -18.12 6.47
C TYR A 182 2.70 -16.84 7.16
N MET A 183 2.85 -15.73 6.43
CA MET A 183 3.20 -14.42 6.99
C MET A 183 2.00 -13.50 7.18
N GLY A 184 0.80 -13.98 6.85
CA GLY A 184 -0.45 -13.22 6.97
C GLY A 184 -0.87 -12.90 8.42
N PRO A 185 -2.00 -12.19 8.58
CA PRO A 185 -2.53 -11.79 9.89
C PRO A 185 -2.64 -12.97 10.88
N GLY A 186 -2.25 -12.73 12.13
CA GLY A 186 -2.33 -13.74 13.21
C GLY A 186 -1.17 -14.73 13.25
N ARG A 187 -0.21 -14.65 12.33
CA ARG A 187 1.01 -15.49 12.33
C ARG A 187 2.26 -14.77 12.83
N THR A 188 2.17 -13.46 13.05
CA THR A 188 3.29 -12.59 13.44
C THR A 188 2.89 -11.65 14.58
N PHE A 189 3.88 -11.08 15.26
CA PHE A 189 3.66 -10.26 16.47
C PHE A 189 3.27 -8.80 16.17
N CYS A 190 3.57 -8.30 14.97
CA CYS A 190 3.19 -6.97 14.53
C CYS A 190 2.68 -7.02 13.08
N ALA A 191 2.19 -5.89 12.58
CA ALA A 191 1.62 -5.80 11.25
C ALA A 191 2.64 -5.69 10.10
N LEU A 192 3.95 -5.79 10.36
CA LEU A 192 4.98 -5.64 9.32
C LEU A 192 4.88 -6.74 8.25
N ALA A 193 4.90 -8.02 8.63
CA ALA A 193 4.81 -9.11 7.66
C ALA A 193 3.43 -9.17 6.96
N PRO A 194 2.29 -8.98 7.67
CA PRO A 194 0.99 -8.83 7.00
C PRO A 194 0.95 -7.64 6.05
N GLY A 195 1.66 -6.56 6.37
CA GLY A 195 1.83 -5.41 5.48
C GLY A 195 2.64 -5.76 4.24
N ALA A 196 3.69 -6.58 4.36
CA ALA A 196 4.49 -7.06 3.24
C ALA A 196 3.71 -8.05 2.35
N THR A 197 2.90 -8.93 2.92
CA THR A 197 2.14 -9.91 2.14
C THR A 197 0.98 -9.32 1.36
N ALA A 198 0.48 -8.13 1.72
CA ALA A 198 -0.59 -7.45 1.00
C ALA A 198 -0.24 -7.09 -0.47
N PRO A 199 0.82 -6.31 -0.77
CA PRO A 199 1.22 -6.05 -2.16
C PRO A 199 1.72 -7.31 -2.86
N LEU A 200 2.29 -8.28 -2.14
CA LEU A 200 2.71 -9.56 -2.71
C LEU A 200 1.50 -10.38 -3.19
N GLY A 201 0.51 -10.60 -2.32
CA GLY A 201 -0.66 -11.43 -2.60
C GLY A 201 -1.53 -10.84 -3.69
N SER A 202 -1.85 -9.55 -3.59
CA SER A 202 -2.57 -8.83 -4.64
C SER A 202 -1.77 -8.76 -5.95
N GLY A 203 -0.45 -8.63 -5.88
CA GLY A 203 0.43 -8.64 -7.04
C GLY A 203 0.45 -10.00 -7.76
N LEU A 204 0.55 -11.11 -7.03
CA LEU A 204 0.44 -12.46 -7.59
C LEU A 204 -0.90 -12.69 -8.30
N LYS A 205 -1.98 -12.06 -7.81
CA LYS A 205 -3.31 -12.13 -8.42
C LYS A 205 -3.41 -11.26 -9.68
N TYR A 206 -3.10 -9.97 -9.58
CA TYR A 206 -3.37 -9.01 -10.66
C TYR A 206 -2.29 -8.97 -11.74
N PHE A 207 -1.07 -9.40 -11.43
CA PHE A 207 0.06 -9.41 -12.36
C PHE A 207 0.58 -10.82 -12.64
N ALA A 208 -0.30 -11.83 -12.54
CA ALA A 208 0.05 -13.24 -12.74
C ALA A 208 0.81 -13.45 -14.06
N GLU A 209 0.36 -12.83 -15.16
CA GLU A 209 1.03 -12.93 -16.46
C GLU A 209 2.46 -12.37 -16.46
N ASP A 210 2.76 -11.34 -15.68
CA ASP A 210 4.12 -10.80 -15.56
C ASP A 210 5.04 -11.76 -14.81
N PHE A 211 4.52 -12.45 -13.79
CA PHE A 211 5.23 -13.51 -13.10
C PHE A 211 5.52 -14.69 -14.05
N GLU A 212 4.51 -15.11 -14.84
CA GLU A 212 4.64 -16.20 -15.80
C GLU A 212 5.73 -15.95 -16.86
N LYS A 213 5.83 -14.71 -17.36
CA LYS A 213 6.85 -14.32 -18.35
C LYS A 213 8.29 -14.44 -17.82
N LEU A 214 8.47 -14.50 -16.52
CA LEU A 214 9.78 -14.61 -15.86
C LEU A 214 10.12 -16.04 -15.41
N ILE A 215 9.25 -17.01 -15.71
CA ILE A 215 9.50 -18.42 -15.44
C ILE A 215 10.34 -19.02 -16.55
N LYS A 216 11.35 -19.79 -16.17
CA LYS A 216 12.13 -20.62 -17.08
C LYS A 216 11.42 -21.95 -17.32
N GLU A 217 11.25 -22.32 -18.60
CA GLU A 217 10.79 -23.65 -19.02
C GLU A 217 11.75 -24.77 -18.58
#